data_AF-A0A926NI10-F1
#
_entry.id   AF-A0A926NI10-F1
#
_cell.length_a   1.000
_cell.length_b   1.000
_cell.length_c   1.000
_cell.angle_alpha   90.00
_cell.angle_beta   90.00
_cell.angle_gamma   90.00
#
_symmetry.space_group_name_H-M   'P 1'
#
loop_
_entity.id
_entity.type
_entity.pdbx_description
1 polymer ?
#
loop_
_entity_poly.entity_id
_entity_poly.type
_entity_poly.pdbx_seq_one_letter_code
_entity_poly.pdbx_strand_id
1 'polypeptide(L)'
;MREETYRHLLEQFKMYTGPSTYSNAKIQKWLQLFCMYLANYTSVKNIAEVDKDLVEEYFHYLTNNWKRLSLNLTDIKRSMQLIEELLEIKLHPSLLDFSLSNTNLWQNLNK
;
A
#
# COMPACT_ATOMS: atom_id res chain seq x y z
N MET A 1 -11.56 -15.43 -10.65
CA MET A 1 -11.68 -15.05 -9.22
C MET A 1 -10.64 -14.01 -8.79
N ARG A 2 -9.33 -14.29 -8.66
CA ARG A 2 -8.36 -13.26 -8.21
C ARG A 2 -8.25 -12.06 -9.14
N GLU A 3 -8.22 -12.29 -10.45
CA GLU A 3 -8.17 -11.22 -11.44
C GLU A 3 -9.43 -10.33 -11.42
N GLU A 4 -10.60 -10.94 -11.19
CA GLU A 4 -11.86 -10.20 -11.04
C GLU A 4 -11.85 -9.34 -9.78
N THR A 5 -11.41 -9.90 -8.64
CA THR A 5 -11.22 -9.15 -7.39
C THR A 5 -10.25 -7.98 -7.58
N TYR A 6 -9.11 -8.21 -8.25
CA TYR A 6 -8.15 -7.16 -8.56
C TYR A 6 -8.78 -6.03 -9.39
N ARG A 7 -9.47 -6.36 -10.49
CA ARG A 7 -10.11 -5.36 -11.36
C ARG A 7 -11.19 -4.58 -10.60
N HIS A 8 -12.00 -5.26 -9.80
CA HIS A 8 -13.05 -4.66 -8.98
C HIS A 8 -12.50 -3.70 -7.92
N LEU A 9 -11.45 -4.09 -7.19
CA LEU A 9 -10.79 -3.23 -6.21
C LEU A 9 -10.15 -2.01 -6.89
N LEU A 10 -9.51 -2.21 -8.05
CA LEU A 10 -8.88 -1.12 -8.79
C LEU A 10 -9.89 -0.08 -9.29
N GLU A 11 -11.06 -0.54 -9.77
CA GLU A 11 -12.16 0.35 -10.15
C GLU A 11 -12.68 1.17 -8.97
N GLN A 12 -12.90 0.53 -7.82
CA GLN A 12 -13.29 1.24 -6.61
C GLN A 12 -12.25 2.30 -6.23
N PHE A 13 -10.95 1.95 -6.19
CA PHE A 13 -9.90 2.91 -5.85
C PHE A 13 -9.86 4.07 -6.83
N LYS A 14 -10.03 3.82 -8.13
CA LYS A 14 -10.09 4.87 -9.15
C LYS A 14 -11.24 5.86 -8.89
N MET A 15 -12.39 5.37 -8.40
CA MET A 15 -13.51 6.23 -8.01
C MET A 15 -13.16 7.09 -6.78
N TYR A 16 -12.53 6.51 -5.75
CA TYR A 16 -12.11 7.24 -4.54
C TYR A 16 -11.02 8.28 -4.82
N THR A 17 -10.01 7.93 -5.63
CA THR A 17 -8.85 8.80 -5.90
C THR A 17 -9.21 9.96 -6.83
N GLY A 18 -10.25 9.80 -7.65
CA GLY A 18 -10.59 10.72 -8.72
C GLY A 18 -9.68 10.59 -9.97
N PRO A 19 -10.19 10.93 -11.16
CA PRO A 19 -9.50 10.67 -12.43
C PRO A 19 -8.23 11.51 -12.63
N SER A 20 -8.16 12.73 -12.09
CA SER A 20 -6.99 13.61 -12.19
C SER A 20 -5.80 13.07 -11.39
N THR A 21 -6.01 12.67 -10.14
CA THR A 21 -4.99 12.08 -9.27
C THR A 21 -4.57 10.70 -9.78
N TYR A 22 -5.54 9.88 -10.21
CA TYR A 22 -5.26 8.58 -10.80
C TYR A 22 -4.50 8.68 -12.13
N SER A 23 -4.48 9.80 -12.84
CA SER A 23 -3.68 9.94 -14.09
C SER A 23 -2.16 9.88 -13.86
N ASN A 24 -1.71 10.08 -12.61
CA ASN A 24 -0.30 9.99 -12.26
C ASN A 24 0.18 8.54 -12.24
N ALA A 25 1.15 8.21 -13.12
CA ALA A 25 1.69 6.87 -13.27
C ALA A 25 2.22 6.24 -11.97
N LYS A 26 2.77 7.04 -11.03
CA LYS A 26 3.22 6.53 -9.73
C LYS A 26 2.05 6.13 -8.84
N ILE A 27 1.02 6.96 -8.78
CA ILE A 27 -0.20 6.67 -8.02
C ILE A 27 -0.87 5.41 -8.57
N GLN A 28 -0.98 5.28 -9.91
CA GLN A 28 -1.48 4.05 -10.52
C GLN A 28 -0.66 2.84 -10.11
N LYS A 29 0.67 2.90 -10.21
CA LYS A 29 1.55 1.81 -9.82
C LYS A 29 1.33 1.39 -8.36
N TRP A 30 1.22 2.34 -7.44
CA TRP A 30 1.01 2.06 -6.02
C TRP A 30 -0.37 1.43 -5.74
N LEU A 31 -1.43 1.96 -6.35
CA LEU A 31 -2.77 1.41 -6.20
C LEU A 31 -2.90 0.02 -6.83
N GLN A 32 -2.31 -0.20 -8.01
CA GLN A 32 -2.25 -1.52 -8.64
C GLN A 32 -1.52 -2.52 -7.76
N LEU A 33 -0.39 -2.13 -7.17
CA LEU A 33 0.37 -2.98 -6.27
C LEU A 33 -0.44 -3.35 -5.02
N PHE A 34 -1.16 -2.38 -4.45
CA PHE A 34 -2.02 -2.63 -3.29
C PHE A 34 -3.19 -3.55 -3.64
N CYS A 35 -3.90 -3.29 -4.74
CA CYS A 35 -5.00 -4.15 -5.21
C CYS A 35 -4.50 -5.57 -5.52
N MET A 36 -3.30 -5.70 -6.09
CA MET A 36 -2.68 -7.00 -6.35
C MET A 36 -2.33 -7.72 -5.06
N TYR A 37 -1.88 -7.00 -4.03
CA TYR A 37 -1.66 -7.58 -2.70
C TYR A 37 -2.98 -8.11 -2.11
N LEU A 38 -4.01 -7.27 -2.06
CA LEU A 38 -5.35 -7.63 -1.55
C LEU A 38 -5.88 -8.89 -2.24
N ALA A 39 -5.87 -8.91 -3.57
CA ALA A 39 -6.43 -10.01 -4.35
C ALA A 39 -5.66 -11.35 -4.23
N ASN A 40 -4.38 -11.31 -3.84
CA ASN A 40 -3.54 -12.52 -3.75
C ASN A 40 -3.35 -13.04 -2.34
N TYR A 41 -3.36 -12.17 -1.34
CA TYR A 41 -2.95 -12.51 0.03
C TYR A 41 -4.06 -12.30 1.07
N THR A 42 -5.22 -11.78 0.68
CA THR A 42 -6.31 -11.48 1.61
C THR A 42 -7.64 -12.02 1.09
N SER A 43 -8.69 -11.97 1.93
CA SER A 43 -10.06 -12.30 1.54
C SER A 43 -10.91 -11.06 1.17
N VAL A 44 -10.32 -9.86 1.22
CA VAL A 44 -10.99 -8.59 0.96
C VAL A 44 -11.54 -8.55 -0.46
N LYS A 45 -12.82 -8.19 -0.58
CA LYS A 45 -13.48 -7.99 -1.87
C LYS A 45 -13.88 -6.54 -2.11
N ASN A 46 -14.05 -5.74 -1.06
CA ASN A 46 -14.40 -4.32 -1.17
C ASN A 46 -13.46 -3.47 -0.34
N ILE A 47 -13.24 -2.23 -0.79
CA ILE A 47 -12.33 -1.29 -0.10
C ILE A 47 -12.82 -0.99 1.32
N ALA A 48 -14.13 -0.99 1.55
CA ALA A 48 -14.73 -0.78 2.88
C ALA A 48 -14.38 -1.89 3.90
N GLU A 49 -13.88 -3.04 3.45
CA GLU A 49 -13.40 -4.13 4.31
C GLU A 49 -11.91 -3.97 4.69
N VAL A 50 -11.21 -3.00 4.11
CA VAL A 50 -9.81 -2.73 4.44
C VAL A 50 -9.74 -1.99 5.77
N ASP A 51 -9.09 -2.61 6.74
CA ASP A 51 -8.83 -2.03 8.04
C ASP A 51 -7.35 -1.68 8.23
N LYS A 52 -7.04 -1.15 9.41
CA LYS A 52 -5.70 -0.71 9.76
C LYS A 52 -4.70 -1.87 9.77
N ASP A 53 -5.05 -3.00 10.35
CA ASP A 53 -4.15 -4.15 10.52
C ASP A 53 -3.69 -4.67 9.15
N LEU A 54 -4.62 -4.73 8.19
CA LEU A 54 -4.31 -5.15 6.83
C LEU A 54 -3.38 -4.17 6.10
N VAL A 55 -3.51 -2.86 6.35
CA VAL A 55 -2.59 -1.86 5.79
C VAL A 55 -1.20 -1.97 6.42
N GLU A 56 -1.11 -2.29 7.71
CA GLU A 56 0.18 -2.58 8.38
C GLU A 56 0.83 -3.86 7.83
N GLU A 57 0.05 -4.92 7.59
CA GLU A 57 0.54 -6.14 6.91
C GLU A 57 1.05 -5.83 5.49
N TYR A 58 0.36 -4.97 4.74
CA TYR A 58 0.81 -4.53 3.43
C TYR A 58 2.14 -3.77 3.50
N PHE A 59 2.33 -2.91 4.52
CA PHE A 59 3.62 -2.25 4.75
C PHE A 59 4.75 -3.27 4.97
N HIS A 60 4.50 -4.31 5.78
CA HIS A 60 5.45 -5.39 5.98
C HIS A 60 5.73 -6.16 4.69
N TYR A 61 4.70 -6.42 3.87
CA TYR A 61 4.90 -7.00 2.55
C TYR A 61 5.80 -6.14 1.67
N LEU A 62 5.58 -4.82 1.62
CA LEU A 62 6.41 -3.91 0.83
C LEU A 62 7.86 -3.89 1.31
N THR A 63 8.08 -3.74 2.62
CA THR A 63 9.42 -3.67 3.22
C THR A 63 10.19 -4.97 3.14
N ASN A 64 9.51 -6.12 3.12
CA ASN A 64 10.16 -7.43 2.92
C ASN A 64 10.45 -7.73 1.44
N ASN A 65 9.77 -7.07 0.50
CA ASN A 65 9.83 -7.41 -0.93
C ASN A 65 10.31 -6.25 -1.84
N TRP A 66 10.73 -5.12 -1.25
CA TRP A 66 10.97 -3.87 -1.98
C TRP A 66 11.93 -3.99 -3.17
N LYS A 67 12.99 -4.80 -3.05
CA LYS A 67 13.94 -5.07 -4.14
C LYS A 67 13.26 -5.79 -5.31
N ARG A 68 12.46 -6.81 -5.03
CA ARG A 68 11.72 -7.59 -6.05
C ARG A 68 10.61 -6.77 -6.71
N LEU A 69 10.00 -5.86 -5.95
CA LEU A 69 8.95 -4.96 -6.42
C LEU A 69 9.50 -3.72 -7.14
N SER A 70 10.83 -3.60 -7.26
CA SER A 70 11.51 -2.44 -7.84
C SER A 70 10.99 -1.13 -7.25
N LEU A 71 10.91 -1.07 -5.92
CA LEU A 71 10.56 0.11 -5.13
C LEU A 71 11.81 0.65 -4.46
N ASN A 72 11.80 1.92 -4.08
CA ASN A 72 12.72 2.46 -3.08
C ASN A 72 11.93 2.86 -1.81
N LEU A 73 12.63 3.22 -0.74
CA LEU A 73 12.00 3.59 0.53
C LEU A 73 11.06 4.80 0.39
N THR A 74 11.39 5.76 -0.48
CA THR A 74 10.52 6.90 -0.79
C THR A 74 9.22 6.46 -1.44
N ASP A 75 9.26 5.49 -2.35
CA ASP A 75 8.06 4.94 -2.98
C ASP A 75 7.20 4.20 -1.95
N ILE A 76 7.80 3.43 -1.04
CA ILE A 76 7.06 2.75 0.06
C ILE A 76 6.37 3.80 0.93
N LYS A 77 7.12 4.80 1.42
CA LYS A 77 6.57 5.86 2.29
C LYS A 77 5.39 6.57 1.63
N ARG A 78 5.56 7.02 0.38
CA ARG A 78 4.51 7.74 -0.35
C ARG A 78 3.33 6.85 -0.70
N SER A 79 3.56 5.58 -1.03
CA SER A 79 2.50 4.61 -1.24
C SER A 79 1.66 4.43 0.03
N MET A 80 2.28 4.32 1.20
CA MET A 80 1.54 4.17 2.45
C MET A 80 0.76 5.44 2.81
N GLN A 81 1.36 6.62 2.65
CA GLN A 81 0.69 7.90 2.90
C GLN A 81 -0.55 8.07 2.00
N LEU A 82 -0.45 7.69 0.73
CA LEU A 82 -1.59 7.71 -0.19
C LEU A 82 -2.71 6.77 0.29
N ILE A 83 -2.37 5.56 0.75
CA ILE A 83 -3.36 4.58 1.21
C ILE A 83 -4.01 5.05 2.52
N GLU A 84 -3.24 5.60 3.46
CA GLU A 84 -3.77 6.24 4.68
C GLU A 84 -4.79 7.34 4.35
N GLU A 85 -4.43 8.23 3.42
CA GLU A 85 -5.29 9.34 3.01
C GLU A 85 -6.58 8.84 2.33
N LEU A 86 -6.47 7.88 1.40
CA LEU A 86 -7.62 7.38 0.65
C LEU A 86 -8.59 6.55 1.49
N LEU A 87 -8.08 5.86 2.52
CA LEU A 87 -8.90 5.00 3.39
C LEU A 87 -9.28 5.69 4.69
N GLU A 88 -8.83 6.92 4.92
CA GLU A 88 -8.98 7.64 6.19
C GLU A 88 -8.46 6.83 7.40
N ILE A 89 -7.40 6.04 7.18
CA ILE A 89 -6.75 5.21 8.21
C ILE A 89 -5.51 5.93 8.73
N LYS A 90 -5.28 5.83 10.04
CA LYS A 90 -4.08 6.37 10.70
C LYS A 90 -3.18 5.24 11.20
N LEU A 91 -2.06 5.02 10.51
CA LEU A 91 -1.04 4.05 10.91
C LEU A 91 -0.24 4.57 12.09
N HIS A 92 0.43 3.64 12.78
CA HIS A 92 1.31 4.02 13.86
C HIS A 92 2.47 4.89 13.30
N PRO A 93 2.77 6.07 13.89
CA PRO A 93 3.78 6.98 13.35
C PRO A 93 5.17 6.35 13.14
N SER A 94 5.52 5.36 13.98
CA SER A 94 6.79 4.64 13.85
C SER A 94 6.90 3.77 12.59
N LEU A 95 5.80 3.44 11.90
CA LEU A 95 5.86 2.67 10.66
C LEU A 95 6.33 3.55 9.49
N LEU A 96 5.97 4.83 9.51
CA LEU A 96 6.32 5.79 8.45
C LEU A 96 7.44 6.75 8.85
N ASP A 97 8.07 6.50 9.99
CA ASP A 97 9.27 7.19 10.42
C ASP A 97 10.51 6.57 9.77
N PHE A 98 10.89 7.10 8.60
CA PHE A 98 12.12 6.73 7.90
C PHE A 98 13.35 7.52 8.39
N SER A 99 13.30 8.11 9.58
CA SER A 99 14.48 8.72 10.20
C SER A 99 15.51 7.66 10.61
N LEU A 100 16.78 8.05 10.72
CA LEU A 100 17.84 7.15 11.21
C LEU A 100 17.64 6.71 12.66
N SER A 101 16.82 7.42 13.43
CA SER A 101 16.44 7.05 14.81
C SER A 101 15.50 5.86 14.89
N ASN A 102 14.84 5.47 13.80
CA ASN A 102 13.96 4.30 13.80
C ASN A 102 14.74 3.01 13.58
N THR A 103 15.47 2.59 14.61
CA THR A 103 16.32 1.39 14.57
C THR A 103 15.53 0.12 14.22
N ASN A 104 14.26 0.03 14.62
CA ASN A 104 13.41 -1.13 14.33
C ASN A 104 13.12 -1.26 12.83
N LEU A 105 12.80 -0.16 12.14
CA LEU A 105 12.60 -0.15 10.70
C LEU A 105 13.88 -0.57 9.97
N TRP A 106 15.03 0.02 10.35
CA TRP A 106 16.31 -0.28 9.70
C TRP A 106 16.79 -1.72 9.95
N GLN A 107 16.54 -2.27 11.13
CA GLN A 107 16.82 -3.68 11.41
C GLN A 107 16.01 -4.62 10.52
N ASN A 108 14.76 -4.27 10.20
CA ASN A 108 13.93 -5.07 9.30
C ASN A 108 14.33 -4.92 7.83
N LEU A 109 14.79 -3.73 7.40
CA LEU A 109 15.23 -3.48 6.03
C LEU A 109 16.61 -4.08 5.68
N ASN A 110 17.44 -4.33 6.70
CA ASN A 110 18.81 -4.85 6.54
C ASN A 110 18.94 -6.37 6.81
N LYS A 111 17.84 -7.05 7.15
CA LYS A 111 17.77 -8.52 7.22
C LYS A 111 17.56 -9.10 5.81
#